data_AF-A0A519ZUL8-F1
#
_entry.id   AF-A0A519ZUL8-F1
#
_cell.length_a   1.000
_cell.length_b   1.000
_cell.length_c   1.000
_cell.angle_alpha   90.00
_cell.angle_beta   90.00
_cell.angle_gamma   90.00
#
_symmetry.space_group_name_H-M   'P 1'
#
loop_
_entity.id
_entity.type
_entity.pdbx_description
1 polymer ?
#
loop_
_entity_poly.entity_id
_entity_poly.type
_entity_poly.pdbx_seq_one_letter_code
_entity_poly.pdbx_strand_id
1 'polypeptide(L)'
;MASMGLDFEAPPKDDRRAWQHLRSLYKVGIAFHSCGCGGPGLVPATTEALVSHLTQQLSGYVAQLRYWLVRSAPITKSEFEIDKKENWHHNWGLQKDAKGRVDAPAALAYWQGRVQQLERHIAETKKQLPKNQRDISALAYFSSAQQR
;
A
#
# COMPACT_ATOMS: atom_id res chain seq x y z
N MET A 1 -3.27 -20.96 8.02
CA MET A 1 -2.96 -19.97 9.07
C MET A 1 -2.51 -18.69 8.40
N ALA A 2 -2.97 -17.53 8.86
CA ALA A 2 -2.53 -16.23 8.34
C ALA A 2 -1.11 -15.95 8.84
N SER A 3 -0.20 -15.53 7.94
CA SER A 3 1.14 -15.08 8.34
C SER A 3 1.04 -13.62 8.78
N MET A 4 1.22 -13.36 10.07
CA MET A 4 1.18 -12.02 10.67
C MET A 4 2.57 -11.40 10.82
N GLY A 5 3.64 -12.09 10.40
CA GLY A 5 5.02 -11.63 10.52
C GLY A 5 5.73 -12.01 11.83
N LEU A 6 7.05 -11.78 11.83
CA LEU A 6 7.97 -12.27 12.88
C LEU A 6 7.85 -11.49 14.19
N ASP A 7 7.44 -10.22 14.15
CA ASP A 7 7.26 -9.37 15.34
C ASP A 7 5.84 -9.43 15.90
N PHE A 8 5.02 -10.39 15.44
CA PHE A 8 3.64 -10.48 15.88
C PHE A 8 3.54 -11.10 17.29
N GLU A 9 3.23 -10.26 18.27
CA GLU A 9 2.79 -10.72 19.58
C GLU A 9 1.28 -10.99 19.56
N ALA A 10 0.90 -12.26 19.73
CA ALA A 10 -0.50 -12.66 19.71
C ALA A 10 -1.23 -12.21 20.98
N PRO A 11 -2.41 -11.58 20.87
CA PRO A 11 -3.21 -11.23 22.04
C PRO A 11 -3.70 -12.49 22.78
N PRO A 12 -4.07 -12.37 24.08
CA PRO A 12 -4.69 -13.45 24.83
C PRO A 12 -5.88 -14.07 24.08
N LYS A 13 -6.06 -15.39 24.20
CA LYS A 13 -7.05 -16.15 23.41
C LYS A 13 -8.50 -15.69 23.64
N ASP A 14 -8.76 -15.14 24.81
CA ASP A 14 -10.06 -14.68 25.30
C ASP A 14 -10.33 -13.20 25.00
N ASP A 15 -9.32 -12.42 24.58
CA ASP A 15 -9.49 -11.01 24.20
C ASP A 15 -10.09 -10.87 22.79
N ARG A 16 -11.41 -11.08 22.71
CA ARG A 16 -12.16 -11.02 21.46
C ARG A 16 -12.04 -9.66 20.76
N ARG A 17 -11.89 -8.56 21.51
CA ARG A 17 -11.78 -7.21 20.91
C ARG A 17 -10.43 -7.06 20.22
N ALA A 18 -9.34 -7.48 20.87
CA ALA A 18 -8.01 -7.47 20.27
C ALA A 18 -7.97 -8.35 19.02
N TRP A 19 -8.51 -9.57 19.06
CA TRP A 19 -8.57 -10.44 17.87
C TRP A 19 -9.40 -9.86 16.72
N GLN A 20 -10.51 -9.20 17.04
CA GLN A 20 -11.36 -8.56 16.03
C GLN A 20 -10.64 -7.37 15.38
N HIS A 21 -9.93 -6.56 16.17
CA HIS A 21 -9.08 -5.49 15.67
C HIS A 21 -7.92 -6.03 14.82
N LEU A 22 -7.25 -7.09 15.28
CA LEU A 22 -6.16 -7.74 14.55
C LEU A 22 -6.62 -8.32 13.21
N ARG A 23 -7.83 -8.89 13.17
CA ARG A 23 -8.45 -9.37 11.94
C ARG A 23 -8.72 -8.22 10.98
N SER A 24 -9.12 -7.04 11.49
CA SER A 24 -9.24 -5.84 10.66
C SER A 24 -7.88 -5.44 10.12
N LEU A 25 -6.84 -5.31 10.96
CA LEU A 25 -5.48 -4.98 10.54
C LEU A 25 -4.93 -5.96 9.49
N TYR A 26 -5.09 -7.26 9.71
CA TYR A 26 -4.66 -8.27 8.73
C TYR A 26 -5.42 -8.14 7.40
N LYS A 27 -6.74 -7.94 7.46
CA LYS A 27 -7.55 -7.67 6.26
C LYS A 27 -7.09 -6.42 5.52
N VAL A 28 -6.53 -5.44 6.24
CA VAL A 28 -6.01 -4.19 5.66
C VAL A 28 -4.57 -4.32 5.12
N GLY A 29 -3.98 -5.52 5.18
CA GLY A 29 -2.63 -5.80 4.73
C GLY A 29 -1.52 -5.37 5.70
N ILE A 30 -1.88 -5.01 6.94
CA ILE A 30 -0.91 -4.76 8.01
C ILE A 30 -0.51 -6.10 8.62
N ALA A 31 0.78 -6.42 8.48
CA ALA A 31 1.43 -7.56 9.10
C ALA A 31 2.81 -7.14 9.63
N PHE A 32 3.23 -7.73 10.73
CA PHE A 32 4.41 -7.43 11.55
C PHE A 32 5.66 -8.18 11.04
N HIS A 33 5.93 -8.09 9.74
CA HIS A 33 7.14 -8.68 9.16
C HIS A 33 8.33 -7.74 9.42
N SER A 34 9.12 -7.96 10.46
CA SER A 34 10.38 -7.23 10.59
C SER A 34 11.55 -8.03 10.00
N CYS A 35 12.33 -7.36 9.17
CA CYS A 35 13.76 -7.23 9.38
C CYS A 35 14.23 -5.93 8.69
N GLY A 36 14.70 -4.94 9.46
CA GLY A 36 15.42 -3.76 8.95
C GLY A 36 14.56 -2.68 8.26
N CYS A 37 14.59 -1.46 8.80
CA CYS A 37 14.13 -0.21 8.16
C CYS A 37 12.72 -0.27 7.54
N GLY A 38 11.76 -0.83 8.27
CA GLY A 38 10.40 -1.01 7.77
C GLY A 38 9.55 -1.85 8.70
N GLY A 39 9.66 -1.63 10.01
CA GLY A 39 8.71 -2.19 10.98
C GLY A 39 7.27 -1.80 10.59
N PRO A 40 6.23 -2.38 11.21
CA PRO A 40 4.85 -2.02 10.91
C PRO A 40 4.71 -0.52 11.19
N GLY A 41 4.86 0.29 10.15
CA GLY A 41 4.69 1.73 10.25
C GLY A 41 3.32 2.00 10.83
N LEU A 42 3.17 3.11 11.55
CA LEU A 42 1.94 3.60 12.19
C LEU A 42 0.75 2.61 12.13
N VAL A 43 0.63 1.73 13.13
CA VAL A 43 -0.55 0.84 13.25
C VAL A 43 -1.75 1.72 13.64
N PRO A 44 -2.76 1.89 12.77
CA PRO A 44 -3.83 2.83 13.04
C PRO A 44 -4.75 2.30 14.14
N ALA A 45 -4.84 3.04 15.25
CA ALA A 45 -5.64 2.65 16.41
C ALA A 45 -7.15 2.86 16.23
N THR A 46 -7.56 3.71 15.30
CA THR A 46 -8.98 4.03 15.03
C THR A 46 -9.34 3.79 13.56
N THR A 47 -10.63 3.61 13.28
CA THR A 47 -11.15 3.44 11.92
C THR A 47 -10.83 4.66 11.04
N GLU A 48 -10.87 5.87 11.60
CA GLU A 48 -10.54 7.13 10.90
C GLU A 48 -9.04 7.17 10.55
N ALA A 49 -8.18 6.83 11.51
CA ALA A 49 -6.74 6.75 11.29
C ALA A 49 -6.42 5.67 10.23
N LEU A 50 -7.16 4.57 10.23
CA LEU A 50 -7.03 3.50 9.25
C LEU A 50 -7.44 3.97 7.84
N VAL A 51 -8.57 4.67 7.71
CA VAL A 51 -8.99 5.26 6.42
C VAL A 51 -7.95 6.25 5.91
N SER A 52 -7.39 7.10 6.79
CA SER A 52 -6.33 8.05 6.45
C SER A 52 -5.08 7.33 5.94
N HIS A 53 -4.60 6.33 6.68
CA HIS A 53 -3.44 5.53 6.32
C HIS A 53 -3.62 4.84 4.96
N LEU A 54 -4.77 4.19 4.74
CA LEU A 54 -5.08 3.53 3.47
C LEU A 54 -5.17 4.52 2.31
N THR A 55 -5.69 5.73 2.55
CA THR A 55 -5.76 6.80 1.56
C THR A 55 -4.36 7.32 1.18
N GLN A 56 -3.46 7.43 2.16
CA GLN A 56 -2.06 7.75 1.90
C GLN A 56 -1.35 6.62 1.11
N GLN A 57 -1.62 5.37 1.43
CA GLN A 57 -1.08 4.25 0.65
C GLN A 57 -1.63 4.23 -0.78
N LEU A 58 -2.91 4.58 -0.97
CA LEU A 58 -3.55 4.70 -2.27
C LEU A 58 -2.86 5.75 -3.14
N SER A 59 -2.49 6.91 -2.59
CA SER A 59 -1.76 7.93 -3.35
C SER A 59 -0.40 7.41 -3.85
N GLY A 60 0.31 6.62 -3.04
CA GLY A 60 1.53 5.94 -3.45
C GLY A 60 1.32 4.95 -4.60
N TYR A 61 0.25 4.15 -4.55
CA TYR A 61 -0.07 3.19 -5.62
C TYR A 61 -0.50 3.89 -6.91
N VAL A 62 -1.28 4.97 -6.81
CA VAL A 62 -1.65 5.80 -7.96
C VAL A 62 -0.42 6.47 -8.58
N ALA A 63 0.54 6.92 -7.77
CA ALA A 63 1.81 7.47 -8.26
C ALA A 63 2.62 6.42 -9.05
N GLN A 64 2.67 5.17 -8.56
CA GLN A 64 3.29 4.07 -9.31
C GLN A 64 2.56 3.78 -10.62
N LEU A 65 1.22 3.71 -10.60
CA LEU A 65 0.44 3.49 -11.82
C LEU A 65 0.69 4.59 -12.86
N ARG A 66 0.72 5.86 -12.44
CA ARG A 66 1.03 7.00 -13.30
C ARG A 66 2.44 6.91 -13.88
N TYR A 67 3.42 6.58 -13.05
CA TYR A 67 4.81 6.38 -13.49
C TYR A 67 4.86 5.36 -14.63
N TRP A 68 4.22 4.20 -14.47
CA TRP A 68 4.21 3.14 -15.48
C TRP A 68 3.41 3.48 -16.74
N LEU A 69 2.42 4.37 -16.66
CA LEU A 69 1.64 4.82 -17.82
C LEU A 69 2.43 5.75 -18.74
N VAL A 70 3.27 6.62 -18.18
CA VAL A 70 3.98 7.67 -18.95
C VAL A 70 5.43 7.30 -19.27
N ARG A 71 5.95 6.25 -18.62
CA ARG A 71 7.32 5.80 -18.78
C ARG A 71 7.58 5.24 -20.17
N SER A 72 8.76 5.57 -20.72
CA SER A 72 9.33 4.88 -21.88
C SER A 72 10.21 3.71 -21.44
N ALA A 73 10.07 2.56 -22.10
CA ALA A 73 10.89 1.38 -21.81
C ALA A 73 12.33 1.57 -22.32
N PRO A 74 13.35 1.16 -21.55
CA PRO A 74 14.73 1.20 -22.03
C PRO A 74 14.91 0.24 -23.21
N ILE A 75 15.53 0.70 -24.28
CA ILE A 75 15.69 -0.05 -25.54
C ILE A 75 17.06 -0.71 -25.54
N THR A 76 18.10 0.04 -25.16
CA THR A 76 19.48 -0.44 -25.17
C THR A 76 19.88 -1.09 -23.85
N LYS A 77 20.96 -1.90 -23.88
CA LYS A 77 21.52 -2.49 -22.66
C LYS A 77 22.01 -1.42 -21.69
N SER A 78 22.62 -0.35 -22.20
CA SER A 78 23.13 0.75 -21.36
C SER A 78 22.00 1.51 -20.68
N GLU A 79 20.93 1.84 -21.42
CA GLU A 79 19.73 2.46 -20.86
C GLU A 79 19.09 1.58 -19.79
N PHE A 80 19.03 0.27 -20.01
CA PHE A 80 18.48 -0.65 -19.03
C PHE A 80 19.27 -0.67 -17.72
N GLU A 81 20.60 -0.66 -17.76
CA GLU A 81 21.41 -0.66 -16.52
C GLU A 81 21.29 0.67 -15.75
N ILE A 82 21.26 1.80 -16.46
CA ILE A 82 21.02 3.12 -15.86
C ILE A 82 19.64 3.13 -15.21
N ASP A 83 18.63 2.72 -15.97
CA ASP A 83 17.26 2.67 -15.51
C ASP A 83 17.08 1.77 -14.28
N LYS A 84 17.66 0.57 -14.31
CA LYS A 84 17.63 -0.37 -13.20
C LYS A 84 18.24 0.24 -11.95
N LYS A 85 19.31 1.03 -12.08
CA LYS A 85 19.96 1.70 -10.95
C LYS A 85 19.13 2.87 -10.42
N GLU A 86 18.60 3.72 -11.29
CA GLU A 86 17.90 4.94 -10.88
C GLU A 86 16.45 4.68 -10.45
N ASN A 87 15.77 3.74 -11.11
CA ASN A 87 14.35 3.47 -10.94
C ASN A 87 14.05 2.16 -10.18
N TRP A 88 15.03 1.60 -9.47
CA TRP A 88 14.89 0.31 -8.80
C TRP A 88 13.67 0.23 -7.87
N HIS A 89 13.35 1.34 -7.19
CA HIS A 89 12.22 1.44 -6.27
C HIS A 89 10.86 1.20 -6.97
N HIS A 90 10.71 1.62 -8.22
CA HIS A 90 9.49 1.41 -9.02
C HIS A 90 9.30 -0.05 -9.45
N ASN A 91 10.38 -0.84 -9.41
CA ASN A 91 10.39 -2.25 -9.80
C ASN A 91 10.22 -3.18 -8.58
N TRP A 92 10.06 -2.63 -7.36
CA TRP A 92 9.91 -3.43 -6.15
C TRP A 92 8.55 -4.16 -6.12
N GLY A 93 8.56 -5.44 -5.77
CA GLY A 93 7.36 -6.29 -5.71
C GLY A 93 6.85 -6.76 -7.08
N LEU A 94 7.35 -6.21 -8.19
CA LEU A 94 6.98 -6.62 -9.54
C LEU A 94 7.76 -7.86 -9.99
N GLN A 95 7.06 -8.70 -10.75
CA GLN A 95 7.67 -9.85 -11.44
C GLN A 95 8.66 -9.35 -12.49
N LYS A 96 9.79 -10.04 -12.57
CA LYS A 96 10.88 -9.71 -13.48
C LYS A 96 11.18 -10.92 -14.35
N ASP A 97 11.59 -10.67 -15.59
CA ASP A 97 12.09 -11.72 -16.47
C ASP A 97 13.49 -12.20 -16.03
N ALA A 98 14.05 -13.17 -16.77
CA ALA A 98 15.39 -13.72 -16.51
C ALA A 98 16.52 -12.68 -16.59
N LYS A 99 16.28 -11.52 -17.23
CA LYS A 99 17.23 -10.42 -17.37
C LYS A 99 16.96 -9.30 -16.35
N GLY A 100 15.97 -9.46 -15.48
CA GLY A 100 15.59 -8.47 -14.48
C GLY A 100 14.67 -7.35 -15.00
N ARG A 101 14.14 -7.48 -16.23
CA ARG A 101 13.22 -6.49 -16.82
C ARG A 101 11.82 -6.71 -16.31
N VAL A 102 11.08 -5.61 -16.18
CA VAL A 102 9.67 -5.63 -15.83
C VAL A 102 8.88 -5.31 -17.09
N ASP A 103 7.90 -6.14 -17.41
CA ASP A 103 6.95 -5.90 -18.49
C ASP A 103 5.99 -4.78 -18.10
N ALA A 104 5.88 -3.74 -18.94
CA ALA A 104 5.08 -2.55 -18.62
C ALA A 104 3.57 -2.86 -18.53
N PRO A 105 2.96 -3.59 -19.48
CA PRO A 105 1.57 -4.07 -19.33
C PRO A 105 1.33 -4.86 -18.04
N ALA A 106 2.24 -5.78 -17.67
CA ALA A 106 2.12 -6.53 -16.42
C ALA A 106 2.23 -5.62 -15.18
N ALA A 107 3.12 -4.63 -15.19
CA ALA A 107 3.24 -3.65 -14.12
C ALA A 107 1.98 -2.80 -13.98
N LEU A 108 1.42 -2.32 -15.10
CA LEU A 108 0.16 -1.56 -15.13
C LEU A 108 -0.98 -2.39 -14.54
N ALA A 109 -1.15 -3.63 -14.99
CA ALA A 109 -2.17 -4.54 -14.47
C ALA A 109 -2.01 -4.79 -12.97
N TYR A 110 -0.77 -4.98 -12.50
CA TYR A 110 -0.47 -5.15 -11.07
C TYR A 110 -0.89 -3.91 -10.27
N TRP A 111 -0.41 -2.72 -10.64
CA TRP A 111 -0.70 -1.49 -9.89
C TRP A 111 -2.18 -1.12 -9.95
N GLN A 112 -2.84 -1.31 -11.09
CA GLN A 112 -4.28 -1.11 -11.22
C GLN A 112 -5.06 -2.06 -10.29
N GLY A 113 -4.68 -3.33 -10.23
CA GLY A 113 -5.29 -4.29 -9.30
C GLY A 113 -5.10 -3.89 -7.83
N ARG A 114 -3.91 -3.39 -7.46
CA ARG A 114 -3.61 -2.89 -6.12
C ARG A 114 -4.43 -1.64 -5.76
N VAL A 115 -4.57 -0.70 -6.69
CA VAL A 115 -5.44 0.49 -6.54
C VAL A 115 -6.88 0.06 -6.29
N GLN A 116 -7.45 -0.78 -7.16
CA GLN A 116 -8.83 -1.26 -7.03
C GLN A 116 -9.08 -2.07 -5.75
N GLN A 117 -8.10 -2.88 -5.32
CA GLN A 117 -8.17 -3.59 -4.05
C GLN A 117 -8.24 -2.61 -2.88
N LEU A 118 -7.38 -1.59 -2.88
CA LEU A 118 -7.28 -0.64 -1.79
C LEU A 118 -8.48 0.32 -1.74
N GLU A 119 -9.00 0.75 -2.88
CA GLU A 119 -10.25 1.53 -2.99
C GLU A 119 -11.45 0.77 -2.41
N ARG A 120 -11.63 -0.50 -2.79
CA ARG A 120 -12.66 -1.36 -2.21
C ARG A 120 -12.52 -1.46 -0.70
N HIS A 121 -11.28 -1.59 -0.24
CA HIS A 121 -10.99 -1.73 1.18
C HIS A 121 -11.22 -0.45 1.98
N ILE A 122 -10.88 0.71 1.43
CA ILE A 122 -11.24 2.02 2.00
C ILE A 122 -12.76 2.15 2.08
N ALA A 123 -13.49 1.79 1.01
CA ALA A 123 -14.95 1.84 0.99
C ALA A 123 -15.57 0.92 2.05
N GLU A 124 -15.03 -0.28 2.26
CA GLU A 124 -15.46 -1.19 3.32
C GLU A 124 -15.17 -0.66 4.72
N THR A 125 -13.97 -0.11 4.94
CA THR A 125 -13.58 0.46 6.23
C THR A 125 -14.44 1.68 6.56
N LYS A 126 -14.74 2.54 5.59
CA LYS A 126 -15.66 3.68 5.77
C LYS A 126 -17.07 3.28 6.21
N LYS A 127 -17.55 2.08 5.85
CA LYS A 127 -18.87 1.59 6.34
C LYS A 127 -18.91 1.42 7.86
N GLN A 128 -17.75 1.21 8.49
CA GLN A 128 -17.61 1.05 9.94
C GLN A 128 -17.61 2.40 10.67
N LEU A 129 -17.43 3.52 9.95
CA LEU A 129 -17.55 4.87 10.52
C LEU A 129 -19.02 5.20 10.85
N PRO A 130 -19.25 6.03 11.89
CA PRO A 130 -20.57 6.57 12.18
C PRO A 130 -21.08 7.38 10.97
N LYS A 131 -22.41 7.37 10.74
CA LYS A 131 -23.02 7.90 9.50
C LYS A 131 -22.60 9.33 9.17
N ASN A 132 -22.41 10.17 10.18
CA ASN A 132 -21.96 11.56 10.04
C ASN A 132 -20.49 11.74 9.62
N GLN A 133 -19.69 10.66 9.60
CA GLN A 133 -18.27 10.67 9.23
C GLN A 133 -17.95 9.88 7.95
N ARG A 134 -18.95 9.25 7.33
CA ARG A 134 -18.74 8.41 6.12
C ARG A 134 -18.33 9.20 4.88
N ASP A 135 -18.78 10.45 4.79
CA ASP A 135 -18.50 11.36 3.68
C ASP A 135 -17.31 12.30 3.96
N ILE A 136 -16.79 12.32 5.19
CA ILE A 136 -15.66 13.17 5.57
C ILE A 136 -14.35 12.47 5.18
N SER A 137 -13.99 12.43 3.91
CA SER A 137 -12.60 12.12 3.51
C SER A 137 -12.36 12.45 2.04
N ALA A 138 -11.91 13.69 1.78
CA ALA A 138 -11.03 14.02 0.65
C ALA A 138 -10.31 15.38 0.81
N LEU A 139 -10.82 16.32 1.60
CA LEU A 139 -10.32 17.71 1.58
C LEU A 139 -9.18 18.05 2.55
N ALA A 140 -8.79 17.18 3.49
CA ALA A 140 -7.81 17.56 4.51
C ALA A 140 -6.33 17.31 4.14
N TYR A 141 -6.03 16.56 3.08
CA TYR A 141 -4.63 16.18 2.76
C TYR A 141 -4.02 16.86 1.53
N PHE A 142 -4.81 17.58 0.72
CA PHE A 142 -4.28 18.36 -0.41
C PHE A 142 -3.93 19.81 -0.06
N SER A 143 -4.32 20.32 1.12
CA SER A 143 -4.07 21.72 1.50
C SER A 143 -2.71 21.99 2.15
N SER A 144 -1.90 20.97 2.46
CA SER A 144 -0.59 21.15 3.14
C SER A 144 0.62 20.91 2.23
N ALA A 145 0.43 20.49 0.98
CA ALA A 145 1.51 20.22 0.03
C ALA A 145 1.83 21.40 -0.92
N GLN A 146 1.20 22.57 -0.73
CA GLN A 146 1.36 23.75 -1.60
C GLN A 146 1.94 24.98 -0.90
N GLN A 147 2.50 24.80 0.31
CA GLN A 147 3.20 25.86 1.04
C GLN A 147 4.55 25.34 1.57
N ARG A 148 5.51 25.10 0.68
CA ARG A 148 6.95 25.20 0.97
C ARG A 148 7.70 25.59 -0.28
#